data_AF-A0A957VWW9-F1
#
_entry.id   AF-A0A957VWW9-F1
#
_cell.length_a   1.000
_cell.length_b   1.000
_cell.length_c   1.000
_cell.angle_alpha   90.00
_cell.angle_beta   90.00
_cell.angle_gamma   90.00
#
_symmetry.space_group_name_H-M   'P 1'
#
loop_
_entity.id
_entity.type
_entity.pdbx_description
1 polymer ?
#
loop_
_entity_poly.entity_id
_entity_poly.type
_entity_poly.pdbx_seq_one_letter_code
_entity_poly.pdbx_strand_id
1 'polypeptide(L)'
;MNVSNLGDNLHRGVKIAVDSGEATSIAEAERLFAKYRLMIIVGPDVATSPTLQAALLTAVNTARRCCLGGVYVSGKLDADLLLPWKHCRTMGEAIIDLQGHIVNAPLPEVPRLIIGDVREAQGIGDFVVQATFNGWSGGIIPLGETRRLSEQQEFIPAGVLAGALGVSETFQFLRGNILAGRRDVGLSLWQPEPKISWLSAEPGPVLELLPSRLWVIGLGHLGQAYLWLLGLLPYANPKDVQLVLQDYDTLVRANDSTSLLTNVSLLDQKKTRAMAQWCEDRGFSTAIQERYFSDNFTVSPDEPQVALCGVDNMAARSALEGVGFKRIIEAGLGRGPRGFLTFRTHSFPASRSSQAIWSGDEQASTADDLTGHPAYQALLAKGLDECGLTLLADRTVGAPFVGAVTAAIVISDLLRMVIGEHRYEVIDGDLGSLAHREVVRSDQDWAPFNVGYTQARRN
;
A
#
# COMPACT_ATOMS: atom_id res chain seq x y z
N MET A 1 -17.87 -29.02 0.99
CA MET A 1 -17.60 -27.62 0.57
C MET A 1 -16.15 -27.56 0.09
N ASN A 2 -15.81 -26.99 -1.08
CA ASN A 2 -14.42 -27.00 -1.56
C ASN A 2 -13.63 -25.83 -0.94
N VAL A 3 -12.64 -26.14 -0.11
CA VAL A 3 -11.83 -25.18 0.67
C VAL A 3 -11.04 -24.22 -0.23
N SER A 4 -10.49 -24.70 -1.35
CA SER A 4 -9.74 -23.85 -2.29
C SER A 4 -10.65 -22.74 -2.83
N ASN A 5 -11.85 -23.13 -3.27
CA ASN A 5 -12.86 -22.21 -3.79
C ASN A 5 -13.31 -21.19 -2.72
N LEU A 6 -13.41 -21.61 -1.45
CA LEU A 6 -13.75 -20.69 -0.36
C LEU A 6 -12.60 -19.69 -0.09
N GLY A 7 -11.35 -20.15 -0.02
CA GLY A 7 -10.19 -19.30 0.25
C GLY A 7 -9.85 -18.31 -0.87
N ASP A 8 -10.17 -18.67 -2.12
CA ASP A 8 -9.96 -17.85 -3.32
C ASP A 8 -11.06 -16.80 -3.50
N ASN A 9 -12.22 -16.97 -2.85
CA ASN A 9 -13.32 -16.00 -2.85
C ASN A 9 -13.42 -15.17 -1.56
N LEU A 10 -12.86 -15.63 -0.44
CA LEU A 10 -12.95 -14.92 0.83
C LEU A 10 -12.19 -13.59 0.78
N HIS A 11 -12.93 -12.51 1.01
CA HIS A 11 -12.38 -11.15 1.08
C HIS A 11 -11.41 -11.01 2.28
N ARG A 12 -10.17 -10.59 2.03
CA ARG A 12 -9.09 -10.58 3.03
C ARG A 12 -9.33 -9.61 4.18
N GLY A 13 -10.00 -8.48 3.91
CA GLY A 13 -10.48 -7.55 4.93
C GLY A 13 -11.58 -8.14 5.83
N VAL A 14 -12.64 -8.71 5.24
CA VAL A 14 -13.73 -9.41 5.97
C VAL A 14 -13.18 -10.52 6.88
N LYS A 15 -12.16 -11.25 6.43
CA LYS A 15 -11.48 -12.28 7.24
C LYS A 15 -10.94 -11.72 8.57
N ILE A 16 -10.60 -10.43 8.67
CA ILE A 16 -10.16 -9.82 9.94
C ILE A 16 -11.25 -9.97 11.02
N ALA A 17 -12.52 -9.73 10.70
CA ALA A 17 -13.63 -9.86 11.65
C ALA A 17 -13.96 -11.32 11.97
N VAL A 18 -13.72 -12.23 11.02
CA VAL A 18 -13.81 -13.69 11.22
C VAL A 18 -12.73 -14.16 12.19
N ASP A 19 -11.48 -13.76 11.96
CA ASP A 19 -10.32 -14.15 12.76
C ASP A 19 -10.32 -13.51 14.15
N SER A 20 -10.87 -12.31 14.31
CA SER A 20 -10.94 -11.65 15.63
C SER A 20 -12.13 -12.11 16.47
N GLY A 21 -13.02 -12.95 15.91
CA GLY A 21 -14.28 -13.33 16.56
C GLY A 21 -15.31 -12.20 16.66
N GLU A 22 -15.13 -11.10 15.92
CA GLU A 22 -16.08 -9.97 15.86
C GLU A 22 -17.39 -10.39 15.15
N ALA A 23 -17.30 -11.35 14.24
CA ALA A 23 -18.45 -11.93 13.55
C ALA A 23 -18.59 -13.42 13.85
N THR A 24 -19.83 -13.90 13.93
CA THR A 24 -20.16 -15.31 14.14
C THR A 24 -20.27 -16.12 12.85
N SER A 25 -20.19 -15.46 11.68
CA SER A 25 -20.15 -16.11 10.37
C SER A 25 -19.53 -15.20 9.31
N ILE A 26 -19.09 -15.78 8.19
CA ILE A 26 -18.61 -15.01 7.02
C ILE A 26 -19.69 -14.02 6.53
N ALA A 27 -20.94 -14.46 6.42
CA ALA A 27 -22.05 -13.60 5.96
C ALA A 27 -22.33 -12.44 6.92
N GLU A 28 -22.12 -12.62 8.23
CA GLU A 28 -22.22 -11.52 9.19
C GLU A 28 -21.06 -10.53 9.03
N ALA A 29 -19.83 -11.03 8.86
CA ALA A 29 -18.67 -10.20 8.60
C ALA A 29 -18.82 -9.38 7.30
N GLU A 30 -19.37 -9.97 6.24
CA GLU A 30 -19.69 -9.27 5.00
C GLU A 30 -20.74 -8.17 5.21
N ARG A 31 -21.82 -8.45 5.96
CA ARG A 31 -22.84 -7.45 6.31
C ARG A 31 -22.29 -6.32 7.17
N LEU A 32 -21.33 -6.61 8.05
CA LEU A 32 -20.63 -5.59 8.82
C LEU A 32 -19.84 -4.66 7.89
N PHE A 33 -19.01 -5.21 7.02
CA PHE A 33 -18.19 -4.42 6.09
C PHE A 33 -19.04 -3.68 5.05
N ALA A 34 -20.23 -4.19 4.69
CA ALA A 34 -21.19 -3.49 3.84
C ALA A 34 -21.74 -2.19 4.46
N LYS A 35 -21.60 -2.00 5.78
CA LYS A 35 -21.92 -0.75 6.46
C LYS A 35 -20.77 0.26 6.42
N TYR A 36 -19.55 -0.19 6.20
CA TYR A 36 -18.38 0.67 6.17
C TYR A 36 -18.39 1.53 4.92
N ARG A 37 -18.38 2.84 5.12
CA ARG A 37 -18.47 3.87 4.09
C ARG A 37 -17.44 4.95 4.38
N LEU A 38 -16.91 5.56 3.33
CA LEU A 38 -16.05 6.74 3.44
C LEU A 38 -16.57 7.85 2.53
N MET A 39 -16.60 9.07 3.06
CA MET A 39 -16.82 10.28 2.30
C MET A 39 -15.49 11.02 2.12
N ILE A 40 -15.13 11.36 0.89
CA ILE A 40 -13.96 12.19 0.57
C ILE A 40 -14.45 13.55 0.08
N ILE A 41 -14.03 14.63 0.73
CA ILE A 41 -14.33 15.99 0.29
C ILE A 41 -13.07 16.60 -0.31
N VAL A 42 -13.18 17.04 -1.56
CA VAL A 42 -12.06 17.51 -2.38
C VAL A 42 -12.13 19.03 -2.49
N GLY A 43 -11.09 19.70 -1.98
CA GLY A 43 -10.86 21.14 -2.12
C GLY A 43 -10.48 21.53 -3.56
N PRO A 44 -10.68 22.80 -3.95
CA PRO A 44 -10.40 23.26 -5.31
C PRO A 44 -8.89 23.30 -5.64
N ASP A 45 -8.01 23.39 -4.64
CA ASP A 45 -6.55 23.36 -4.76
C ASP A 45 -6.03 21.99 -5.25
N VAL A 46 -6.79 20.91 -5.07
CA VAL A 46 -6.46 19.58 -5.60
C VAL A 46 -6.37 19.57 -7.14
N ALA A 47 -7.06 20.50 -7.82
CA ALA A 47 -6.99 20.65 -9.28
C ALA A 47 -5.57 20.98 -9.78
N THR A 48 -4.71 21.57 -8.93
CA THR A 48 -3.36 22.04 -9.30
C THR A 48 -2.23 21.32 -8.58
N SER A 49 -2.54 20.38 -7.68
CA SER A 49 -1.53 19.63 -6.91
C SER A 49 -1.55 18.15 -7.27
N PRO A 50 -0.55 17.64 -8.02
CA PRO A 50 -0.49 16.21 -8.32
C PRO A 50 -0.30 15.36 -7.06
N THR A 51 0.31 15.89 -5.99
CA THR A 51 0.43 15.17 -4.70
C THR A 51 -0.93 15.01 -4.02
N LEU A 52 -1.78 16.05 -4.01
CA LEU A 52 -3.15 15.91 -3.49
C LEU A 52 -4.00 14.99 -4.36
N GLN A 53 -3.83 15.02 -5.69
CA GLN A 53 -4.47 14.03 -6.57
C GLN A 53 -4.01 12.60 -6.23
N ALA A 54 -2.75 12.40 -5.88
CA ALA A 54 -2.22 11.07 -5.53
C ALA A 54 -2.81 10.59 -4.20
N ALA A 55 -3.02 11.49 -3.24
CA ALA A 55 -3.76 11.20 -2.01
C ALA A 55 -5.21 10.80 -2.32
N LEU A 56 -5.90 11.53 -3.20
CA LEU A 56 -7.27 11.25 -3.61
C LEU A 56 -7.42 9.88 -4.27
N LEU A 57 -6.64 9.61 -5.32
CA LEU A 57 -6.72 8.32 -6.03
C LEU A 57 -6.35 7.15 -5.11
N THR A 58 -5.32 7.31 -4.27
CA THR A 58 -4.93 6.28 -3.30
C THR A 58 -6.01 6.04 -2.26
N ALA A 59 -6.64 7.10 -1.73
CA ALA A 59 -7.73 6.98 -0.78
C ALA A 59 -8.95 6.28 -1.40
N VAL A 60 -9.38 6.65 -2.62
CA VAL A 60 -10.48 5.97 -3.31
C VAL A 60 -10.15 4.49 -3.53
N ASN A 61 -8.96 4.20 -4.08
CA ASN A 61 -8.56 2.85 -4.42
C ASN A 61 -8.42 1.95 -3.17
N THR A 62 -7.83 2.45 -2.10
CA THR A 62 -7.68 1.66 -0.86
C THR A 62 -9.02 1.54 -0.11
N ALA A 63 -9.82 2.61 -0.05
CA ALA A 63 -11.08 2.59 0.69
C ALA A 63 -12.14 1.71 0.03
N ARG A 64 -12.26 1.67 -1.30
CA ARG A 64 -13.28 0.85 -1.99
C ARG A 64 -13.15 -0.65 -1.66
N ARG A 65 -11.96 -1.06 -1.25
CA ARG A 65 -11.59 -2.43 -0.89
C ARG A 65 -11.80 -2.76 0.59
N CYS A 66 -11.97 -1.78 1.48
CA CYS A 66 -12.22 -2.02 2.90
C CYS A 66 -13.55 -1.44 3.41
N CYS A 67 -14.13 -0.49 2.67
CA CYS A 67 -15.44 0.11 2.90
C CYS A 67 -16.43 -0.43 1.86
N LEU A 68 -16.99 -1.62 2.09
CA LEU A 68 -17.84 -2.30 1.11
C LEU A 68 -19.23 -1.63 0.93
N GLY A 69 -19.58 -0.67 1.79
CA GLY A 69 -20.73 0.22 1.62
C GLY A 69 -20.49 1.37 0.64
N GLY A 70 -19.28 1.49 0.11
CA GLY A 70 -18.90 2.43 -0.95
C GLY A 70 -18.04 3.62 -0.49
N VAL A 71 -17.36 4.23 -1.46
CA VAL A 71 -16.59 5.47 -1.31
C VAL A 71 -17.28 6.56 -2.09
N TYR A 72 -17.58 7.67 -1.42
CA TYR A 72 -18.33 8.79 -1.99
C TYR A 72 -17.43 10.01 -2.05
N VAL A 73 -17.42 10.71 -3.18
CA VAL A 73 -16.52 11.85 -3.41
C VAL A 73 -17.34 13.07 -3.83
N SER A 74 -17.11 14.21 -3.19
CA SER A 74 -17.69 15.51 -3.56
C SER A 74 -16.61 16.57 -3.68
N GLY A 75 -16.80 17.50 -4.60
CA GLY A 75 -15.90 18.63 -4.82
C GLY A 75 -15.89 19.06 -6.29
N LYS A 76 -14.92 19.88 -6.68
CA LYS A 76 -14.70 20.25 -8.07
C LYS A 76 -13.86 19.17 -8.78
N LEU A 77 -14.54 18.21 -9.40
CA LEU A 77 -13.92 16.99 -9.97
C LEU A 77 -13.78 17.01 -11.50
N ASP A 78 -14.25 18.06 -12.15
CA ASP A 78 -14.14 18.31 -13.59
C ASP A 78 -12.74 18.78 -14.02
N ALA A 79 -11.85 19.05 -13.06
CA ALA A 79 -10.48 19.48 -13.36
C ALA A 79 -9.63 18.36 -13.94
N ASP A 80 -8.59 18.77 -14.67
CA ASP A 80 -7.64 17.89 -15.34
C ASP A 80 -6.93 16.96 -14.33
N LEU A 81 -6.74 15.73 -14.76
CA LEU A 81 -5.93 14.75 -14.07
C LEU A 81 -4.46 14.99 -14.40
N LEU A 82 -3.68 15.38 -13.40
CA LEU A 82 -2.25 15.67 -13.50
C LEU A 82 -1.40 14.40 -13.43
N LEU A 83 -1.96 13.31 -12.88
CA LEU A 83 -1.29 12.03 -12.74
C LEU A 83 -1.44 11.17 -13.99
N PRO A 84 -0.41 10.38 -14.34
CA PRO A 84 -0.49 9.43 -15.44
C PRO A 84 -1.51 8.32 -15.14
N TRP A 85 -2.69 8.42 -15.74
CA TRP A 85 -3.73 7.41 -15.65
C TRP A 85 -4.36 7.19 -17.03
N LYS A 86 -4.16 6.01 -17.60
CA LYS A 86 -4.64 5.73 -18.95
C LYS A 86 -6.17 5.82 -18.99
N HIS A 87 -6.70 6.36 -20.09
CA HIS A 87 -8.13 6.50 -20.35
C HIS A 87 -8.90 7.50 -19.47
N CYS A 88 -8.24 8.20 -18.53
CA CYS A 88 -8.85 9.27 -17.76
C CYS A 88 -8.16 10.60 -18.07
N ARG A 89 -8.96 11.65 -18.27
CA ARG A 89 -8.53 13.04 -18.48
C ARG A 89 -8.84 13.92 -17.29
N THR A 90 -9.89 13.60 -16.55
CA THR A 90 -10.33 14.37 -15.37
C THR A 90 -10.21 13.57 -14.09
N MET A 91 -10.17 14.27 -12.94
CA MET A 91 -10.21 13.61 -11.63
C MET A 91 -11.48 12.77 -11.46
N GLY A 92 -12.63 13.26 -11.95
CA GLY A 92 -13.91 12.55 -11.90
C GLY A 92 -13.89 11.21 -12.64
N GLU A 93 -13.32 11.18 -13.85
CA GLU A 93 -13.16 9.92 -14.60
C GLU A 93 -12.29 8.92 -13.85
N ALA A 94 -11.16 9.37 -13.28
CA ALA A 94 -10.28 8.50 -12.50
C ALA A 94 -10.96 7.96 -11.23
N ILE A 95 -11.77 8.78 -10.54
CA ILE A 95 -12.56 8.32 -9.39
C ILE A 95 -13.52 7.20 -9.79
N ILE A 96 -14.22 7.36 -10.91
CA ILE A 96 -15.19 6.36 -11.41
C ILE A 96 -14.47 5.07 -11.83
N ASP A 97 -13.34 5.18 -12.53
CA ASP A 97 -12.49 4.04 -12.92
C ASP A 97 -12.02 3.24 -11.69
N LEU A 98 -11.71 3.93 -10.60
CA LEU A 98 -11.37 3.34 -9.29
C LEU A 98 -12.59 2.88 -8.48
N GLN A 99 -13.80 2.93 -9.06
CA GLN A 99 -15.08 2.51 -8.47
C GLN A 99 -15.55 3.39 -7.30
N GLY A 100 -15.13 4.66 -7.27
CA GLY A 100 -15.72 5.68 -6.40
C GLY A 100 -17.04 6.24 -6.95
N HIS A 101 -17.88 6.75 -6.06
CA HIS A 101 -19.16 7.38 -6.40
C HIS A 101 -19.06 8.90 -6.26
N ILE A 102 -19.29 9.62 -7.36
CA ILE A 102 -19.36 11.09 -7.31
C ILE A 102 -20.74 11.52 -6.80
N VAL A 103 -20.78 12.42 -5.83
CA VAL A 103 -22.01 12.97 -5.25
C VAL A 103 -21.95 14.50 -5.18
N ASN A 104 -23.11 15.14 -5.34
CA ASN A 104 -23.22 16.61 -5.36
C ASN A 104 -23.19 17.25 -3.96
N ALA A 105 -23.43 16.46 -2.91
CA ALA A 105 -23.43 16.93 -1.53
C ALA A 105 -22.88 15.85 -0.58
N PRO A 106 -22.22 16.24 0.52
CA PRO A 106 -21.73 15.29 1.51
C PRO A 106 -22.85 14.46 2.13
N LEU A 107 -22.60 13.16 2.32
CA LEU A 107 -23.54 12.27 3.02
C LEU A 107 -23.53 12.54 4.53
N PRO A 108 -24.69 12.49 5.21
CA PRO A 108 -24.76 12.58 6.67
C PRO A 108 -24.19 11.31 7.32
N GLU A 109 -23.62 11.45 8.52
CA GLU A 109 -23.20 10.32 9.37
C GLU A 109 -22.16 9.34 8.75
N VAL A 110 -21.46 9.76 7.71
CA VAL A 110 -20.34 9.01 7.10
C VAL A 110 -19.01 9.64 7.54
N PRO A 111 -18.00 8.86 7.99
CA PRO A 111 -16.66 9.36 8.28
C PRO A 111 -16.07 10.11 7.09
N ARG A 112 -15.35 11.21 7.35
CA ARG A 112 -14.90 12.11 6.29
C ARG A 112 -13.38 12.26 6.24
N LEU A 113 -12.84 12.16 5.03
CA LEU A 113 -11.46 12.51 4.69
C LEU A 113 -11.48 13.76 3.81
N ILE A 114 -10.89 14.84 4.30
CA ILE A 114 -10.71 16.08 3.54
C ILE A 114 -9.37 16.02 2.80
N ILE A 115 -9.38 16.37 1.52
CA ILE A 115 -8.16 16.48 0.69
C ILE A 115 -8.18 17.86 0.05
N GLY A 116 -7.17 18.69 0.35
CA GLY A 116 -7.13 20.09 -0.04
C GLY A 116 -7.79 21.04 0.96
N ASP A 117 -7.98 22.30 0.55
CA ASP A 117 -8.61 23.37 1.32
C ASP A 117 -10.13 23.36 1.17
N VAL A 118 -10.84 23.11 2.27
CA VAL A 118 -12.31 23.12 2.31
C VAL A 118 -12.77 24.12 3.36
N ARG A 119 -13.30 25.25 2.90
CA ARG A 119 -13.73 26.37 3.77
C ARG A 119 -14.95 26.06 4.63
N GLU A 120 -15.84 25.18 4.16
CA GLU A 120 -17.13 24.88 4.80
C GLU A 120 -17.11 23.55 5.55
N ALA A 121 -16.03 23.29 6.29
CA ALA A 121 -15.88 22.03 7.01
C ALA A 121 -16.48 22.02 8.45
N GLN A 122 -17.19 23.09 8.85
CA GLN A 122 -17.71 23.25 10.22
C GLN A 122 -19.01 22.45 10.47
N GLY A 123 -19.12 21.83 11.66
CA GLY A 123 -20.32 21.08 12.08
C GLY A 123 -20.42 19.63 11.58
N ILE A 124 -19.29 19.06 11.15
CA ILE A 124 -19.20 17.86 10.33
C ILE A 124 -18.85 16.64 11.20
N GLY A 125 -19.85 15.80 11.57
CA GLY A 125 -19.70 14.39 12.02
C GLY A 125 -18.75 14.08 13.19
N ASP A 126 -18.73 12.81 13.63
CA ASP A 126 -17.87 12.36 14.74
C ASP A 126 -16.41 12.05 14.32
N PHE A 127 -16.18 11.84 13.01
CA PHE A 127 -14.86 11.57 12.43
C PHE A 127 -14.63 12.46 11.22
N VAL A 128 -13.63 13.35 11.33
CA VAL A 128 -13.11 14.13 10.20
C VAL A 128 -11.62 14.33 10.34
N VAL A 129 -10.89 13.91 9.32
CA VAL A 129 -9.45 14.14 9.19
C VAL A 129 -9.14 14.83 7.88
N GLN A 130 -8.05 15.58 7.83
CA GLN A 130 -7.56 16.25 6.65
C GLN A 130 -6.18 15.72 6.28
N ALA A 131 -6.03 15.29 5.03
CA ALA A 131 -4.74 14.93 4.45
C ALA A 131 -3.89 16.18 4.21
N THR A 132 -2.61 16.08 4.51
CA THR A 132 -1.64 17.17 4.32
C THR A 132 -0.26 16.62 3.98
N PHE A 133 0.56 17.43 3.30
CA PHE A 133 1.92 17.07 2.91
C PHE A 133 2.83 18.29 2.84
N ASN A 134 4.14 18.09 2.81
CA ASN A 134 5.08 19.08 2.30
C ASN A 134 6.40 18.38 2.01
N GLY A 135 6.80 18.37 0.75
CA GLY A 135 7.91 17.54 0.29
C GLY A 135 7.70 16.10 0.73
N TRP A 136 8.71 15.52 1.35
CA TRP A 136 8.71 14.11 1.74
C TRP A 136 7.85 13.79 2.97
N SER A 137 7.26 14.78 3.63
CA SER A 137 6.32 14.55 4.74
C SER A 137 4.89 14.43 4.25
N GLY A 138 4.19 13.39 4.71
CA GLY A 138 2.78 13.18 4.42
C GLY A 138 2.04 12.55 5.60
N GLY A 139 0.77 12.92 5.78
CA GLY A 139 -0.04 12.40 6.86
C GLY A 139 -1.45 13.00 6.90
N ILE A 140 -2.09 12.82 8.04
CA ILE A 140 -3.42 13.35 8.33
C ILE A 140 -3.44 14.02 9.70
N ILE A 141 -4.30 15.02 9.83
CA ILE A 141 -4.59 15.71 11.09
C ILE A 141 -6.10 15.74 11.34
N PRO A 142 -6.57 15.75 12.60
CA PRO A 142 -7.96 16.04 12.92
C PRO A 142 -8.37 17.41 12.35
N LEU A 143 -9.58 17.50 11.79
CA LEU A 143 -10.08 18.76 11.24
C LEU A 143 -10.24 19.82 12.34
N GLY A 144 -9.87 21.06 12.03
CA GLY A 144 -9.95 22.21 12.96
C GLY A 144 -8.65 22.48 13.71
N GLU A 145 -7.66 21.62 13.58
CA GLU A 145 -6.31 21.92 14.04
C GLU A 145 -5.57 22.83 13.04
N THR A 146 -4.95 23.90 13.53
CA THR A 146 -4.12 24.81 12.72
C THR A 146 -2.70 24.27 12.50
N ARG A 147 -2.59 22.99 12.10
CA ARG A 147 -1.31 22.26 11.94
C ARG A 147 -1.12 21.63 10.55
N ARG A 148 -1.87 22.08 9.55
CA ARG A 148 -1.65 21.69 8.14
C ARG A 148 -0.20 22.04 7.76
N LEU A 149 0.46 21.14 7.05
CA LEU A 149 1.77 21.42 6.45
C LEU A 149 1.61 22.53 5.39
N SER A 150 2.71 23.15 4.98
CA SER A 150 2.67 24.26 4.03
C SER A 150 2.19 23.88 2.64
N GLU A 151 2.33 22.60 2.24
CA GLU A 151 1.91 22.05 0.95
C GLU A 151 2.51 22.80 -0.25
N GLN A 152 3.76 23.25 -0.10
CA GLN A 152 4.45 24.04 -1.12
C GLN A 152 5.35 23.20 -2.03
N GLN A 153 5.86 22.07 -1.53
CA GLN A 153 6.75 21.20 -2.29
C GLN A 153 6.05 19.88 -2.65
N GLU A 154 5.79 19.69 -3.93
CA GLU A 154 5.18 18.48 -4.49
C GLU A 154 6.07 17.25 -4.31
N PHE A 155 5.47 16.14 -3.88
CA PHE A 155 6.12 14.83 -3.76
C PHE A 155 5.07 13.71 -3.71
N ILE A 156 4.86 13.05 -4.85
CA ILE A 156 3.80 12.03 -5.03
C ILE A 156 3.76 10.97 -3.93
N PRO A 157 4.88 10.38 -3.46
CA PRO A 157 4.83 9.39 -2.38
C PRO A 157 4.23 9.91 -1.07
N ALA A 158 4.40 11.20 -0.73
CA ALA A 158 3.78 11.78 0.46
C ALA A 158 2.26 11.88 0.32
N GLY A 159 1.75 12.12 -0.90
CA GLY A 159 0.32 12.08 -1.20
C GLY A 159 -0.25 10.68 -1.04
N VAL A 160 0.41 9.67 -1.63
CA VAL A 160 0.03 8.25 -1.47
C VAL A 160 0.01 7.85 0.01
N LEU A 161 1.04 8.24 0.77
CA LEU A 161 1.11 8.04 2.22
C LEU A 161 -0.08 8.69 2.94
N ALA A 162 -0.35 9.98 2.70
CA ALA A 162 -1.42 10.73 3.36
C ALA A 162 -2.80 10.14 3.06
N GLY A 163 -3.08 9.82 1.79
CA GLY A 163 -4.34 9.19 1.37
C GLY A 163 -4.55 7.82 2.02
N ALA A 164 -3.51 6.99 2.05
CA ALA A 164 -3.57 5.68 2.68
C ALA A 164 -3.75 5.75 4.21
N LEU A 165 -3.08 6.69 4.89
CA LEU A 165 -3.26 6.93 6.33
C LEU A 165 -4.68 7.44 6.65
N GLY A 166 -5.26 8.28 5.79
CA GLY A 166 -6.67 8.70 5.91
C GLY A 166 -7.64 7.52 5.91
N VAL A 167 -7.43 6.55 5.02
CA VAL A 167 -8.24 5.33 4.97
C VAL A 167 -7.94 4.42 6.16
N SER A 168 -6.68 4.32 6.59
CA SER A 168 -6.29 3.55 7.78
C SER A 168 -7.00 4.04 9.04
N GLU A 169 -6.98 5.34 9.33
CA GLU A 169 -7.67 5.90 10.50
C GLU A 169 -9.19 5.76 10.36
N THR A 170 -9.75 5.95 9.15
CA THR A 170 -11.19 5.73 8.92
C THR A 170 -11.58 4.28 9.23
N PHE A 171 -10.80 3.32 8.74
CA PHE A 171 -11.06 1.90 8.95
C PHE A 171 -10.97 1.53 10.44
N GLN A 172 -9.97 2.05 11.15
CA GLN A 172 -9.85 1.86 12.60
C GLN A 172 -11.02 2.47 13.36
N PHE A 173 -11.48 3.68 13.00
CA PHE A 173 -12.66 4.32 13.58
C PHE A 173 -13.92 3.48 13.38
N LEU A 174 -14.16 3.01 12.15
CA LEU A 174 -15.31 2.15 11.81
C LEU A 174 -15.32 0.82 12.56
N ARG A 175 -14.15 0.37 13.04
CA ARG A 175 -13.96 -0.82 13.89
C ARG A 175 -13.92 -0.48 15.39
N GLY A 176 -14.26 0.75 15.78
CA GLY A 176 -14.42 1.14 17.18
C GLY A 176 -13.15 1.64 17.88
N ASN A 177 -12.06 1.92 17.17
CA ASN A 177 -10.90 2.57 17.78
C ASN A 177 -11.24 4.03 18.14
N ILE A 178 -11.36 4.30 19.45
CA ILE A 178 -11.76 5.61 19.98
C ILE A 178 -10.74 6.72 19.77
N LEU A 179 -9.47 6.38 19.50
CA LEU A 179 -8.42 7.36 19.21
C LEU A 179 -8.38 7.73 17.73
N ALA A 180 -8.96 6.89 16.86
CA ALA A 180 -8.88 7.08 15.43
C ALA A 180 -9.59 8.38 15.01
N GLY A 181 -8.87 9.21 14.24
CA GLY A 181 -9.35 10.53 13.81
C GLY A 181 -9.27 11.63 14.87
N ARG A 182 -8.73 11.35 16.06
CA ARG A 182 -8.49 12.32 17.14
C ARG A 182 -7.00 12.61 17.39
N ARG A 183 -6.16 12.13 16.50
CA ARG A 183 -4.70 12.25 16.57
C ARG A 183 -4.15 12.58 15.18
N ASP A 184 -3.02 13.27 15.17
CA ASP A 184 -2.22 13.38 13.97
C ASP A 184 -1.45 12.07 13.70
N VAL A 185 -1.44 11.64 12.44
CA VAL A 185 -0.75 10.42 12.01
C VAL A 185 -0.05 10.71 10.70
N GLY A 186 1.27 10.54 10.67
CA GLY A 186 2.07 10.79 9.49
C GLY A 186 3.51 10.35 9.64
N LEU A 187 4.27 10.51 8.57
CA LEU A 187 5.68 10.15 8.50
C LEU A 187 6.42 11.15 7.60
N SER A 188 7.63 11.54 7.99
CA SER A 188 8.58 12.09 7.03
C SER A 188 9.24 10.92 6.32
N LEU A 189 8.97 10.78 5.03
CA LEU A 189 9.63 9.77 4.22
C LEU A 189 11.12 10.09 4.07
N TRP A 190 11.55 11.35 4.24
CA TRP A 190 12.94 11.78 4.22
C TRP A 190 13.66 11.44 5.55
N GLN A 191 13.02 11.73 6.67
CA GLN A 191 13.54 11.50 8.03
C GLN A 191 12.53 10.67 8.86
N PRO A 192 12.40 9.36 8.60
CA PRO A 192 11.45 8.52 9.29
C PRO A 192 11.81 8.23 10.74
N GLU A 193 12.90 8.74 11.31
CA GLU A 193 13.27 8.45 12.71
C GLU A 193 12.17 8.88 13.69
N PRO A 194 11.83 8.07 14.72
CA PRO A 194 10.71 8.34 15.62
C PRO A 194 10.86 9.65 16.43
N LYS A 195 12.09 10.12 16.62
CA LYS A 195 12.39 11.38 17.31
C LYS A 195 12.11 12.62 16.46
N ILE A 196 11.92 12.46 15.16
CA ILE A 196 11.62 13.55 14.23
C ILE A 196 10.10 13.59 14.01
N SER A 197 9.50 14.74 14.34
CA SER A 197 8.10 14.99 14.03
C SER A 197 7.94 15.22 12.53
N TRP A 198 7.04 14.47 11.89
CA TRP A 198 6.74 14.63 10.47
C TRP A 198 6.12 16.00 10.14
N LEU A 199 5.50 16.65 11.13
CA LEU A 199 4.94 18.00 11.00
C LEU A 199 5.99 19.11 10.93
N SER A 200 7.24 18.82 11.31
CA SER A 200 8.34 19.79 11.34
C SER A 200 9.65 19.24 10.76
N ALA A 201 9.58 18.12 10.04
CA ALA A 201 10.74 17.52 9.40
C ALA A 201 11.20 18.37 8.21
N GLU A 202 12.46 18.21 7.82
CA GLU A 202 12.95 18.82 6.59
C GLU A 202 12.13 18.30 5.40
N PRO A 203 11.75 19.18 4.45
CA PRO A 203 10.93 18.78 3.30
C PRO A 203 11.64 17.80 2.38
N GLY A 204 12.96 17.60 2.52
CA GLY A 204 13.79 16.81 1.61
C GLY A 204 14.00 17.51 0.25
N PRO A 205 14.88 16.97 -0.60
CA PRO A 205 15.19 17.58 -1.89
C PRO A 205 14.04 17.41 -2.89
N VAL A 206 13.96 18.34 -3.84
CA VAL A 206 13.14 18.16 -5.06
C VAL A 206 13.83 17.14 -5.96
N LEU A 207 13.09 16.14 -6.43
CA LEU A 207 13.63 15.09 -7.27
C LEU A 207 13.73 15.54 -8.74
N GLU A 208 14.95 15.48 -9.28
CA GLU A 208 15.19 15.61 -10.73
C GLU A 208 15.34 14.26 -11.42
N LEU A 209 15.63 13.19 -10.67
CA LEU A 209 15.88 11.85 -11.17
C LEU A 209 14.91 10.84 -10.54
N LEU A 210 14.47 9.89 -11.34
CA LEU A 210 13.58 8.78 -10.95
C LEU A 210 14.17 7.44 -11.36
N PRO A 211 13.87 6.34 -10.64
CA PRO A 211 14.38 5.00 -10.94
C PRO A 211 13.81 4.49 -12.26
N SER A 212 14.67 3.87 -13.09
CA SER A 212 14.28 3.40 -14.43
C SER A 212 14.57 1.92 -14.70
N ARG A 213 15.28 1.20 -13.82
CA ARG A 213 15.58 -0.23 -14.02
C ARG A 213 15.34 -1.01 -12.74
N LEU A 214 14.23 -1.75 -12.66
CA LEU A 214 13.83 -2.46 -11.44
C LEU A 214 13.42 -3.91 -11.73
N TRP A 215 13.65 -4.78 -10.75
CA TRP A 215 13.08 -6.13 -10.70
C TRP A 215 12.06 -6.22 -9.56
N VAL A 216 10.79 -6.47 -9.88
CA VAL A 216 9.72 -6.61 -8.89
C VAL A 216 9.44 -8.09 -8.65
N ILE A 217 9.74 -8.58 -7.44
CA ILE A 217 9.61 -9.98 -7.03
C ILE A 217 8.39 -10.15 -6.14
N GLY A 218 7.41 -10.92 -6.61
CA GLY A 218 6.11 -11.09 -5.98
C GLY A 218 5.15 -9.97 -6.36
N LEU A 219 4.03 -10.31 -7.00
CA LEU A 219 3.01 -9.42 -7.55
C LEU A 219 1.66 -9.58 -6.82
N GLY A 220 1.73 -9.95 -5.53
CA GLY A 220 0.60 -9.98 -4.62
C GLY A 220 0.17 -8.60 -4.15
N HIS A 221 0.02 -8.43 -2.84
CA HIS A 221 -0.40 -7.16 -2.26
C HIS A 221 0.69 -6.08 -2.40
N LEU A 222 1.91 -6.34 -1.91
CA LEU A 222 3.01 -5.37 -1.92
C LEU A 222 3.54 -5.05 -3.31
N GLY A 223 3.78 -6.05 -4.16
CA GLY A 223 4.27 -5.81 -5.52
C GLY A 223 3.35 -4.90 -6.33
N GLN A 224 2.03 -5.09 -6.21
CA GLN A 224 1.06 -4.21 -6.87
C GLN A 224 1.00 -2.82 -6.23
N ALA A 225 1.29 -2.68 -4.94
CA ALA A 225 1.41 -1.37 -4.30
C ALA A 225 2.69 -0.63 -4.75
N TYR A 226 3.80 -1.35 -4.96
CA TYR A 226 5.01 -0.78 -5.56
C TYR A 226 4.72 -0.29 -6.98
N LEU A 227 4.09 -1.14 -7.81
CA LEU A 227 3.71 -0.77 -9.17
C LEU A 227 2.75 0.42 -9.19
N TRP A 228 1.73 0.44 -8.31
CA TRP A 228 0.81 1.59 -8.15
C TRP A 228 1.59 2.88 -7.97
N LEU A 229 2.49 2.94 -6.99
CA LEU A 229 3.24 4.18 -6.71
C LEU A 229 4.24 4.52 -7.82
N LEU A 230 4.99 3.55 -8.36
CA LEU A 230 5.86 3.76 -9.52
C LEU A 230 5.08 4.34 -10.69
N GLY A 231 3.89 3.80 -10.96
CA GLY A 231 3.02 4.26 -12.03
C GLY A 231 2.43 5.65 -11.83
N LEU A 232 2.54 6.25 -10.64
CA LEU A 232 2.12 7.63 -10.36
C LEU A 232 3.29 8.62 -10.39
N LEU A 233 4.54 8.15 -10.42
CA LEU A 233 5.70 9.04 -10.43
C LEU A 233 5.77 9.86 -11.74
N PRO A 234 6.25 11.12 -11.68
CA PRO A 234 6.24 12.03 -12.81
C PRO A 234 7.42 11.74 -13.76
N TYR A 235 7.43 10.59 -14.43
CA TYR A 235 8.45 10.28 -15.43
C TYR A 235 8.38 11.22 -16.63
N ALA A 236 9.49 11.89 -16.99
CA ALA A 236 9.54 12.73 -18.18
C ALA A 236 9.32 11.91 -19.46
N ASN A 237 9.95 10.73 -19.53
CA ASN A 237 9.78 9.74 -20.58
C ASN A 237 9.54 8.35 -19.96
N PRO A 238 8.28 7.90 -19.84
CA PRO A 238 7.96 6.59 -19.28
C PRO A 238 8.63 5.40 -20.00
N LYS A 239 8.97 5.55 -21.29
CA LYS A 239 9.62 4.48 -22.08
C LYS A 239 11.03 4.13 -21.62
N ASP A 240 11.66 5.00 -20.83
CA ASP A 240 12.97 4.72 -20.24
C ASP A 240 12.88 3.73 -19.08
N VAL A 241 11.67 3.52 -18.53
CA VAL A 241 11.44 2.63 -17.38
C VAL A 241 11.32 1.18 -17.85
N GLN A 242 12.20 0.34 -17.33
CA GLN A 242 12.28 -1.10 -17.60
C GLN A 242 12.02 -1.88 -16.30
N LEU A 243 10.98 -2.71 -16.33
CA LEU A 243 10.57 -3.52 -15.18
C LEU A 243 10.64 -5.00 -15.53
N VAL A 244 11.41 -5.77 -14.76
CA VAL A 244 11.28 -7.23 -14.73
C VAL A 244 10.24 -7.58 -13.68
N LEU A 245 9.20 -8.31 -14.06
CA LEU A 245 8.07 -8.70 -13.21
C LEU A 245 8.11 -10.20 -12.96
N GLN A 246 8.24 -10.61 -11.70
CA GLN A 246 8.35 -12.02 -11.34
C GLN A 246 7.27 -12.46 -10.35
N ASP A 247 6.41 -13.38 -10.81
CA ASP A 247 5.42 -14.10 -10.01
C ASP A 247 4.95 -15.32 -10.83
N TYR A 248 4.44 -16.36 -10.18
CA TYR A 248 3.94 -17.56 -10.84
C TYR A 248 2.43 -17.77 -10.65
N ASP A 249 1.80 -17.01 -9.74
CA ASP A 249 0.40 -17.15 -9.38
C ASP A 249 -0.55 -16.58 -10.45
N THR A 250 -1.79 -17.03 -10.34
CA THR A 250 -2.95 -16.52 -11.07
C THR A 250 -3.77 -15.60 -10.16
N LEU A 251 -4.41 -14.58 -10.74
CA LEU A 251 -5.30 -13.67 -10.03
C LEU A 251 -6.62 -14.36 -9.66
N VAL A 252 -6.98 -14.28 -8.38
CA VAL A 252 -8.22 -14.80 -7.82
C VAL A 252 -9.05 -13.68 -7.19
N ARG A 253 -10.34 -13.94 -6.90
CA ARG A 253 -11.26 -12.92 -6.38
C ARG A 253 -10.76 -12.28 -5.08
N ALA A 254 -10.16 -13.05 -4.19
CA ALA A 254 -9.60 -12.54 -2.95
C ALA A 254 -8.51 -11.47 -3.16
N ASN A 255 -7.81 -11.46 -4.31
CA ASN A 255 -6.81 -10.43 -4.59
C ASN A 255 -7.43 -9.03 -4.75
N ASP A 256 -8.67 -8.92 -5.23
CA ASP A 256 -9.37 -7.64 -5.39
C ASP A 256 -9.45 -6.86 -4.07
N SER A 257 -9.49 -7.57 -2.93
CA SER A 257 -9.61 -6.97 -1.60
C SER A 257 -8.36 -6.26 -1.06
N THR A 258 -7.18 -6.50 -1.63
CA THR A 258 -5.91 -5.94 -1.11
C THR A 258 -4.99 -5.42 -2.20
N SER A 259 -4.96 -6.07 -3.36
CA SER A 259 -4.06 -5.74 -4.46
C SER A 259 -4.56 -4.52 -5.24
N LEU A 260 -3.77 -3.43 -5.24
CA LEU A 260 -4.17 -2.11 -5.74
C LEU A 260 -4.46 -2.05 -7.24
N LEU A 261 -3.91 -2.98 -8.03
CA LEU A 261 -4.07 -3.01 -9.49
C LEU A 261 -5.01 -4.12 -9.96
N THR A 262 -5.47 -4.96 -9.03
CA THR A 262 -6.38 -6.06 -9.34
C THR A 262 -7.81 -5.59 -9.21
N ASN A 263 -8.63 -6.01 -10.18
CA ASN A 263 -10.09 -5.94 -10.13
C ASN A 263 -10.69 -7.26 -10.65
N VAL A 264 -12.00 -7.41 -10.52
CA VAL A 264 -12.73 -8.63 -10.91
C VAL A 264 -12.71 -8.94 -12.41
N SER A 265 -12.30 -8.02 -13.28
CA SER A 265 -12.15 -8.30 -14.72
C SER A 265 -10.82 -8.97 -15.07
N LEU A 266 -9.88 -9.04 -14.12
CA LEU A 266 -8.55 -9.63 -14.31
C LEU A 266 -8.43 -11.07 -13.76
N LEU A 267 -9.54 -11.65 -13.30
CA LEU A 267 -9.54 -13.01 -12.76
C LEU A 267 -9.04 -14.03 -13.78
N ASP A 268 -8.40 -15.08 -13.27
CA ASP A 268 -7.83 -16.19 -14.03
C ASP A 268 -6.63 -15.83 -14.93
N GLN A 269 -6.23 -14.56 -14.96
CA GLN A 269 -4.99 -14.14 -15.61
C GLN A 269 -3.77 -14.36 -14.71
N LYS A 270 -2.63 -14.70 -15.32
CA LYS A 270 -1.34 -14.69 -14.61
C LYS A 270 -1.05 -13.28 -14.11
N LYS A 271 -0.64 -13.16 -12.84
CA LYS A 271 -0.33 -11.87 -12.22
C LYS A 271 0.68 -11.07 -13.04
N THR A 272 1.75 -11.72 -13.47
CA THR A 272 2.79 -11.13 -14.31
C THR A 272 2.24 -10.49 -15.59
N ARG A 273 1.35 -11.18 -16.30
CA ARG A 273 0.77 -10.68 -17.56
C ARG A 273 -0.17 -9.51 -17.34
N ALA A 274 -1.05 -9.60 -16.34
CA ALA A 274 -1.95 -8.51 -16.00
C ALA A 274 -1.17 -7.26 -15.55
N MET A 275 -0.14 -7.43 -14.72
CA MET A 275 0.70 -6.33 -14.25
C MET A 275 1.60 -5.76 -15.35
N ALA A 276 2.10 -6.61 -16.26
CA ALA A 276 2.84 -6.17 -17.43
C ALA A 276 1.99 -5.25 -18.31
N GLN A 277 0.76 -5.67 -18.64
CA GLN A 277 -0.17 -4.85 -19.41
C GLN A 277 -0.44 -3.50 -18.71
N TRP A 278 -0.64 -3.51 -17.39
CA TRP A 278 -0.84 -2.29 -16.61
C TRP A 278 0.37 -1.34 -16.65
N CYS A 279 1.59 -1.87 -16.61
CA CYS A 279 2.83 -1.11 -16.73
C CYS A 279 3.04 -0.57 -18.15
N GLU A 280 2.79 -1.38 -19.18
CA GLU A 280 2.89 -0.99 -20.59
C GLU A 280 1.87 0.09 -20.96
N ASP A 281 0.70 0.05 -20.34
CA ASP A 281 -0.33 1.08 -20.42
C ASP A 281 0.12 2.45 -19.88
N ARG A 282 1.16 2.47 -19.03
CA ARG A 282 1.85 3.69 -18.57
C ARG A 282 3.03 4.09 -19.45
N GLY A 283 3.33 3.28 -20.46
CA GLY A 283 4.45 3.46 -21.36
C GLY A 283 5.76 2.84 -20.86
N PHE A 284 5.73 2.03 -19.79
CA PHE A 284 6.92 1.31 -19.32
C PHE A 284 7.21 0.11 -20.24
N SER A 285 8.47 -0.33 -20.27
CA SER A 285 8.86 -1.59 -20.90
C SER A 285 8.88 -2.70 -19.85
N THR A 286 8.35 -3.88 -20.18
CA THR A 286 8.29 -5.00 -19.24
C THR A 286 8.96 -6.25 -19.77
N ALA A 287 9.48 -7.06 -18.84
CA ALA A 287 9.86 -8.44 -19.06
C ALA A 287 9.25 -9.30 -17.95
N ILE A 288 8.82 -10.53 -18.27
CA ILE A 288 8.09 -11.39 -17.35
C ILE A 288 8.92 -12.63 -17.00
N GLN A 289 8.91 -12.99 -15.71
CA GLN A 289 9.39 -14.28 -15.21
C GLN A 289 8.27 -15.03 -14.45
N GLU A 290 7.73 -16.08 -15.08
CA GLU A 290 6.66 -16.92 -14.51
C GLU A 290 7.22 -18.15 -13.76
N ARG A 291 8.04 -17.92 -12.73
CA ARG A 291 8.62 -18.98 -11.89
C ARG A 291 8.83 -18.51 -10.45
N TYR A 292 8.86 -19.48 -9.53
CA TYR A 292 9.27 -19.26 -8.15
C TYR A 292 10.63 -18.56 -8.09
N PHE A 293 10.79 -17.62 -7.17
CA PHE A 293 12.09 -17.07 -6.79
C PHE A 293 12.78 -18.02 -5.79
N SER A 294 14.04 -18.33 -6.03
CA SER A 294 14.83 -19.28 -5.23
C SER A 294 16.32 -18.99 -5.36
N ASP A 295 17.14 -19.67 -4.56
CA ASP A 295 18.61 -19.55 -4.54
C ASP A 295 19.30 -19.93 -5.86
N ASN A 296 18.64 -20.72 -6.71
CA ASN A 296 19.14 -21.12 -8.04
C ASN A 296 19.02 -20.03 -9.13
N PHE A 297 18.74 -18.78 -8.76
CA PHE A 297 18.79 -17.65 -9.68
C PHE A 297 20.19 -17.07 -9.81
N THR A 298 20.45 -16.45 -10.96
CA THR A 298 21.62 -15.61 -11.15
C THR A 298 21.19 -14.40 -11.97
N VAL A 299 21.32 -13.22 -11.38
CA VAL A 299 21.06 -11.95 -12.03
C VAL A 299 22.25 -11.61 -12.92
N SER A 300 21.98 -11.42 -14.21
CA SER A 300 23.00 -10.99 -15.18
C SER A 300 23.38 -9.53 -14.94
N PRO A 301 24.63 -9.10 -15.21
CA PRO A 301 25.03 -7.69 -15.11
C PRO A 301 24.19 -6.73 -15.97
N ASP A 302 23.60 -7.21 -17.06
CA ASP A 302 22.77 -6.41 -17.97
C ASP A 302 21.31 -6.30 -17.51
N GLU A 303 20.87 -7.11 -16.56
CA GLU A 303 19.51 -7.05 -15.99
C GLU A 303 19.40 -5.94 -14.93
N PRO A 304 18.18 -5.54 -14.52
CA PRO A 304 18.00 -4.64 -13.39
C PRO A 304 18.70 -5.15 -12.13
N GLN A 305 19.58 -4.32 -11.56
CA GLN A 305 20.42 -4.67 -10.41
C GLN A 305 19.75 -4.35 -9.06
N VAL A 306 18.59 -3.70 -9.10
CA VAL A 306 17.77 -3.32 -7.93
C VAL A 306 16.51 -4.18 -7.91
N ALA A 307 16.30 -4.92 -6.82
CA ALA A 307 15.10 -5.69 -6.57
C ALA A 307 14.16 -5.00 -5.56
N LEU A 308 12.87 -4.97 -5.87
CA LEU A 308 11.80 -4.69 -4.92
C LEU A 308 11.08 -6.00 -4.62
N CYS A 309 11.13 -6.44 -3.36
CA CYS A 309 10.61 -7.75 -2.97
C CYS A 309 9.39 -7.61 -2.05
N GLY A 310 8.32 -8.34 -2.37
CA GLY A 310 7.08 -8.39 -1.60
C GLY A 310 6.56 -9.82 -1.40
N VAL A 311 7.44 -10.81 -1.46
CA VAL A 311 7.08 -12.23 -1.26
C VAL A 311 6.83 -12.53 0.21
N ASP A 312 6.02 -13.54 0.49
CA ASP A 312 5.51 -13.87 1.83
C ASP A 312 6.10 -15.15 2.43
N ASN A 313 6.98 -15.84 1.71
CA ASN A 313 7.62 -17.07 2.16
C ASN A 313 9.08 -16.83 2.58
N MET A 314 9.48 -17.49 3.67
CA MET A 314 10.79 -17.29 4.31
C MET A 314 11.95 -17.80 3.43
N ALA A 315 11.76 -18.90 2.71
CA ALA A 315 12.78 -19.47 1.84
C ALA A 315 13.23 -18.49 0.74
N ALA A 316 12.28 -17.87 0.03
CA ALA A 316 12.58 -16.86 -0.98
C ALA A 316 13.26 -15.64 -0.36
N ARG A 317 12.82 -15.20 0.83
CA ARG A 317 13.42 -14.06 1.53
C ARG A 317 14.86 -14.33 1.96
N SER A 318 15.15 -15.55 2.41
CA SER A 318 16.49 -16.00 2.80
C SER A 318 17.47 -16.01 1.60
N ALA A 319 16.98 -16.31 0.39
CA ALA A 319 17.78 -16.41 -0.82
C ALA A 319 18.13 -15.06 -1.49
N LEU A 320 17.53 -13.93 -1.05
CA LEU A 320 17.55 -12.65 -1.80
C LEU A 320 18.96 -12.15 -2.15
N GLU A 321 19.91 -12.18 -1.22
CA GLU A 321 21.27 -11.67 -1.45
C GLU A 321 22.16 -12.64 -2.26
N GLY A 322 21.79 -13.92 -2.31
CA GLY A 322 22.61 -14.97 -2.92
C GLY A 322 22.60 -14.98 -4.46
N VAL A 323 21.62 -14.30 -5.08
CA VAL A 323 21.35 -14.42 -6.52
C VAL A 323 21.99 -13.33 -7.38
N GLY A 324 22.68 -12.35 -6.77
CA GLY A 324 23.52 -11.37 -7.48
C GLY A 324 22.96 -9.95 -7.63
N PHE A 325 21.79 -9.62 -7.07
CA PHE A 325 21.33 -8.23 -7.01
C PHE A 325 22.34 -7.36 -6.25
N LYS A 326 22.54 -6.11 -6.71
CA LYS A 326 23.38 -5.13 -6.00
C LYS A 326 22.63 -4.46 -4.85
N ARG A 327 21.31 -4.38 -4.98
CA ARG A 327 20.38 -3.84 -3.98
C ARG A 327 19.07 -4.60 -3.97
N ILE A 328 18.59 -4.86 -2.77
CA ILE A 328 17.25 -5.40 -2.54
C ILE A 328 16.57 -4.52 -1.50
N ILE A 329 15.36 -4.05 -1.80
CA ILE A 329 14.47 -3.44 -0.81
C ILE A 329 13.29 -4.38 -0.68
N GLU A 330 13.19 -5.07 0.44
CA GLU A 330 12.10 -6.00 0.72
C GLU A 330 11.18 -5.47 1.79
N ALA A 331 9.91 -5.85 1.72
CA ALA A 331 8.99 -5.62 2.82
C ALA A 331 8.11 -6.83 3.13
N GLY A 332 7.65 -6.87 4.37
CA GLY A 332 6.60 -7.75 4.85
C GLY A 332 5.48 -6.97 5.52
N LEU A 333 4.29 -7.55 5.48
CA LEU A 333 3.12 -7.09 6.21
C LEU A 333 2.79 -8.07 7.32
N GLY A 334 2.26 -7.57 8.43
CA GLY A 334 1.84 -8.42 9.53
C GLY A 334 0.68 -9.34 9.16
N ARG A 335 0.57 -10.44 9.91
CA ARG A 335 -0.44 -11.48 9.74
C ARG A 335 -1.43 -11.48 10.91
N GLY A 336 -2.59 -12.05 10.65
CA GLY A 336 -3.64 -12.25 11.65
C GLY A 336 -4.34 -10.97 12.14
N PRO A 337 -5.35 -11.11 13.00
CA PRO A 337 -6.25 -10.03 13.40
C PRO A 337 -5.59 -8.97 14.29
N ARG A 338 -4.46 -9.29 14.94
CA ARG A 338 -3.69 -8.36 15.77
C ARG A 338 -2.56 -7.65 15.01
N GLY A 339 -2.04 -8.28 13.95
CA GLY A 339 -0.87 -7.79 13.21
C GLY A 339 -1.19 -7.15 11.86
N PHE A 340 -2.45 -7.13 11.41
CA PHE A 340 -2.76 -6.69 10.04
C PHE A 340 -2.40 -5.24 9.71
N LEU A 341 -2.12 -4.39 10.72
CA LEU A 341 -1.67 -3.00 10.57
C LEU A 341 -0.14 -2.84 10.59
N THR A 342 0.60 -3.92 10.87
CA THR A 342 2.06 -3.84 10.97
C THR A 342 2.74 -4.03 9.62
N PHE A 343 3.90 -3.42 9.49
CA PHE A 343 4.77 -3.56 8.34
C PHE A 343 6.22 -3.54 8.78
N ARG A 344 7.08 -4.16 7.98
CA ARG A 344 8.53 -4.09 8.14
C ARG A 344 9.20 -4.03 6.79
N THR A 345 10.19 -3.16 6.63
CA THR A 345 11.04 -3.09 5.44
C THR A 345 12.47 -3.44 5.81
N HIS A 346 13.19 -4.12 4.91
CA HIS A 346 14.64 -4.27 4.99
C HIS A 346 15.29 -3.84 3.67
N SER A 347 16.50 -3.27 3.76
CA SER A 347 17.31 -2.90 2.60
C SER A 347 18.65 -3.62 2.66
N PHE A 348 18.97 -4.43 1.66
CA PHE A 348 20.18 -5.24 1.59
C PHE A 348 21.15 -4.75 0.49
N PRO A 349 22.47 -4.87 0.69
CA PRO A 349 23.13 -5.43 1.87
C PRO A 349 23.06 -4.53 3.11
N ALA A 350 22.98 -5.15 4.28
CA ALA A 350 22.86 -4.51 5.61
C ALA A 350 23.83 -5.12 6.63
N SER A 351 23.82 -4.60 7.86
CA SER A 351 24.56 -5.16 9.00
C SER A 351 24.21 -6.62 9.31
N ARG A 352 23.00 -7.06 8.98
CA ARG A 352 22.54 -8.46 9.02
C ARG A 352 22.11 -8.91 7.64
N SER A 353 22.56 -10.09 7.23
CA SER A 353 22.12 -10.68 5.96
C SER A 353 20.67 -11.14 6.02
N SER A 354 20.03 -11.15 4.87
CA SER A 354 18.74 -11.79 4.59
C SER A 354 18.70 -13.22 5.14
N GLN A 355 19.72 -14.04 4.85
CA GLN A 355 19.83 -15.40 5.39
C GLN A 355 19.81 -15.42 6.92
N ALA A 356 20.56 -14.53 7.60
CA ALA A 356 20.63 -14.48 9.06
C ALA A 356 19.36 -13.90 9.74
N ILE A 357 18.51 -13.19 8.99
CA ILE A 357 17.20 -12.72 9.45
C ILE A 357 16.16 -13.83 9.31
N TRP A 358 16.24 -14.60 8.22
CA TRP A 358 15.22 -15.58 7.83
C TRP A 358 15.61 -17.05 8.06
N SER A 359 16.71 -17.33 8.79
CA SER A 359 17.24 -18.68 9.06
C SER A 359 16.46 -19.50 10.11
N GLY A 360 15.28 -19.05 10.55
CA GLY A 360 14.47 -19.78 11.54
C GLY A 360 13.55 -20.82 10.91
N ASP A 361 13.06 -21.76 11.71
CA ASP A 361 11.97 -22.66 11.33
C ASP A 361 10.74 -21.84 10.88
N GLU A 362 9.96 -22.35 9.92
CA GLU A 362 8.69 -21.75 9.54
C GLU A 362 7.85 -21.50 10.80
N GLN A 363 7.37 -20.27 10.97
CA GLN A 363 6.56 -19.90 12.13
C GLN A 363 5.39 -20.87 12.29
N ALA A 364 5.21 -21.39 13.51
CA ALA A 364 4.10 -22.28 13.83
C ALA A 364 2.77 -21.69 13.35
N SER A 365 1.92 -22.52 12.72
CA SER A 365 0.61 -22.11 12.25
C SER A 365 -0.19 -21.48 13.39
N THR A 366 -0.76 -20.30 13.16
CA THR A 366 -1.70 -19.65 14.08
C THR A 366 -3.11 -20.21 13.95
N ALA A 367 -3.34 -21.21 13.08
CA ALA A 367 -4.67 -21.76 12.83
C ALA A 367 -5.27 -22.41 14.07
N ASP A 368 -4.46 -23.08 14.89
CA ASP A 368 -4.95 -23.75 16.10
C ASP A 368 -5.56 -22.76 17.10
N ASP A 369 -5.02 -21.54 17.19
CA ASP A 369 -5.60 -20.46 18.01
C ASP A 369 -6.89 -19.87 17.41
N LEU A 370 -7.01 -19.88 16.07
CA LEU A 370 -8.10 -19.21 15.36
C LEU A 370 -9.34 -20.08 15.15
N THR A 371 -9.16 -21.38 14.95
CA THR A 371 -10.24 -22.34 14.65
C THR A 371 -11.29 -22.43 15.76
N GLY A 372 -10.95 -22.04 16.99
CA GLY A 372 -11.89 -21.92 18.12
C GLY A 372 -12.89 -20.76 18.01
N HIS A 373 -12.70 -19.79 17.10
CA HIS A 373 -13.60 -18.65 16.98
C HIS A 373 -14.97 -19.01 16.37
N PRO A 374 -16.03 -18.25 16.72
CA PRO A 374 -17.42 -18.63 16.40
C PRO A 374 -17.69 -18.90 14.92
N ALA A 375 -17.10 -18.11 14.02
CA ALA A 375 -17.27 -18.28 12.58
C ALA A 375 -16.64 -19.58 12.03
N TYR A 376 -15.50 -20.00 12.57
CA TYR A 376 -14.86 -21.28 12.20
C TYR A 376 -15.65 -22.46 12.75
N GLN A 377 -16.14 -22.37 14.00
CA GLN A 377 -17.03 -23.38 14.58
C GLN A 377 -18.35 -23.52 13.79
N ALA A 378 -18.89 -22.41 13.28
CA ALA A 378 -20.07 -22.44 12.42
C ALA A 378 -19.80 -23.11 11.05
N LEU A 379 -18.58 -23.00 10.51
CA LEU A 379 -18.18 -23.70 9.28
C LEU A 379 -17.98 -25.20 9.53
N LEU A 380 -17.36 -25.58 10.66
CA LEU A 380 -17.25 -26.97 11.11
C LEU A 380 -18.63 -27.63 11.21
N ALA A 381 -19.57 -26.96 11.89
CA ALA A 381 -20.95 -27.43 12.03
C ALA A 381 -21.71 -27.57 10.69
N LYS A 382 -21.29 -26.84 9.65
CA LYS A 382 -21.84 -26.92 8.29
C LYS A 382 -21.13 -27.96 7.41
N GLY A 383 -20.23 -28.75 7.98
CA GLY A 383 -19.55 -29.86 7.31
C GLY A 383 -18.28 -29.48 6.57
N LEU A 384 -17.60 -28.40 6.96
CA LEU A 384 -16.18 -28.20 6.61
C LEU A 384 -15.33 -29.09 7.53
N ASP A 385 -14.36 -29.80 6.98
CA ASP A 385 -13.46 -30.63 7.77
C ASP A 385 -12.39 -29.79 8.50
N GLU A 386 -11.76 -30.39 9.50
CA GLU A 386 -10.70 -29.73 10.30
C GLU A 386 -9.53 -29.28 9.41
N CYS A 387 -9.12 -30.11 8.46
CA CYS A 387 -8.09 -29.74 7.47
C CYS A 387 -8.47 -28.50 6.67
N GLY A 388 -9.72 -28.41 6.23
CA GLY A 388 -10.24 -27.25 5.50
C GLY A 388 -10.34 -25.99 6.33
N LEU A 389 -10.64 -26.12 7.63
CA LEU A 389 -10.65 -24.99 8.57
C LEU A 389 -9.25 -24.44 8.79
N THR A 390 -8.26 -25.30 9.02
CA THR A 390 -6.86 -24.92 9.19
C THR A 390 -6.36 -24.18 7.95
N LEU A 391 -6.60 -24.73 6.75
CA LEU A 391 -6.24 -24.09 5.48
C LEU A 391 -6.89 -22.72 5.30
N LEU A 392 -8.15 -22.54 5.75
CA LEU A 392 -8.83 -21.26 5.68
C LEU A 392 -8.27 -20.27 6.71
N ALA A 393 -8.00 -20.73 7.93
CA ALA A 393 -7.44 -19.93 9.02
C ALA A 393 -6.03 -19.42 8.67
N ASP A 394 -5.21 -20.25 8.02
CA ASP A 394 -3.86 -19.90 7.56
C ASP A 394 -3.85 -18.92 6.37
N ARG A 395 -4.99 -18.69 5.70
CA ARG A 395 -5.05 -17.62 4.69
C ARG A 395 -4.80 -16.27 5.35
N THR A 396 -3.93 -15.49 4.73
CA THR A 396 -3.57 -14.17 5.24
C THR A 396 -4.79 -13.23 5.28
N VAL A 397 -4.84 -12.38 6.30
CA VAL A 397 -5.64 -11.16 6.28
C VAL A 397 -4.79 -10.04 5.69
N GLY A 398 -5.42 -8.96 5.26
CA GLY A 398 -4.70 -7.79 4.79
C GLY A 398 -5.61 -6.61 4.56
N ALA A 399 -5.02 -5.42 4.65
CA ALA A 399 -5.70 -4.18 4.35
C ALA A 399 -4.89 -3.38 3.30
N PRO A 400 -5.53 -2.93 2.21
CA PRO A 400 -4.86 -2.33 1.05
C PRO A 400 -4.05 -1.07 1.37
N PHE A 401 -4.52 -0.28 2.34
CA PHE A 401 -3.83 0.92 2.78
C PHE A 401 -2.49 0.63 3.46
N VAL A 402 -2.31 -0.53 4.08
CA VAL A 402 -1.03 -0.93 4.68
C VAL A 402 0.00 -1.15 3.57
N GLY A 403 -0.38 -1.87 2.50
CA GLY A 403 0.48 -2.02 1.34
C GLY A 403 0.84 -0.69 0.67
N ALA A 404 -0.10 0.25 0.59
CA ALA A 404 0.16 1.60 0.05
C ALA A 404 1.14 2.41 0.92
N VAL A 405 1.00 2.38 2.25
CA VAL A 405 1.97 3.03 3.17
C VAL A 405 3.34 2.38 3.05
N THR A 406 3.41 1.05 3.07
CA THR A 406 4.69 0.33 2.92
C THR A 406 5.34 0.61 1.57
N ALA A 407 4.55 0.71 0.49
CA ALA A 407 5.06 1.09 -0.82
C ALA A 407 5.63 2.51 -0.82
N ALA A 408 4.98 3.48 -0.14
CA ALA A 408 5.54 4.82 0.00
C ALA A 408 6.92 4.79 0.68
N ILE A 409 7.09 3.98 1.74
CA ILE A 409 8.38 3.83 2.44
C ILE A 409 9.44 3.18 1.54
N VAL A 410 9.11 2.07 0.88
CA VAL A 410 10.01 1.31 -0.01
C VAL A 410 10.44 2.16 -1.20
N ILE A 411 9.50 2.81 -1.88
CA ILE A 411 9.81 3.66 -3.04
C ILE A 411 10.56 4.90 -2.59
N SER A 412 10.30 5.49 -1.43
CA SER A 412 11.12 6.57 -0.91
C SER A 412 12.57 6.15 -0.63
N ASP A 413 12.81 4.91 -0.20
CA ASP A 413 14.19 4.39 -0.06
C ASP A 413 14.90 4.25 -1.42
N LEU A 414 14.17 3.76 -2.42
CA LEU A 414 14.62 3.75 -3.80
C LEU A 414 14.92 5.17 -4.33
N LEU A 415 14.07 6.15 -4.04
CA LEU A 415 14.23 7.53 -4.49
C LEU A 415 15.44 8.20 -3.85
N ARG A 416 15.68 7.98 -2.54
CA ARG A 416 16.92 8.44 -1.87
C ARG A 416 18.16 7.80 -2.50
N MET A 417 18.10 6.51 -2.78
CA MET A 417 19.19 5.80 -3.47
C MET A 417 19.53 6.45 -4.83
N VAL A 418 18.53 6.80 -5.64
CA VAL A 418 18.74 7.40 -6.96
C VAL A 418 19.51 8.73 -6.89
N ILE A 419 19.31 9.50 -5.82
CA ILE A 419 19.99 10.78 -5.61
C ILE A 419 21.24 10.66 -4.73
N GLY A 420 21.65 9.44 -4.37
CA GLY A 420 22.87 9.18 -3.59
C GLY A 420 22.78 9.55 -2.12
N GLU A 421 21.57 9.59 -1.56
CA GLU A 421 21.31 10.01 -0.18
C GLU A 421 21.26 8.82 0.79
N HIS A 422 20.99 9.13 2.07
CA HIS A 422 21.02 8.15 3.15
C HIS A 422 20.02 6.99 2.96
N ARG A 423 20.35 5.87 3.62
CA ARG A 423 19.57 4.63 3.57
C ARG A 423 19.19 4.11 4.94
N TYR A 424 18.10 3.35 4.98
CA TYR A 424 17.65 2.64 6.16
C TYR A 424 17.80 1.15 5.95
N GLU A 425 18.41 0.46 6.92
CA GLU A 425 18.47 -1.00 6.92
C GLU A 425 17.13 -1.60 7.29
N VAL A 426 16.43 -0.97 8.26
CA VAL A 426 15.15 -1.43 8.78
C VAL A 426 14.23 -0.25 9.05
N ILE A 427 12.97 -0.38 8.66
CA ILE A 427 11.87 0.45 9.17
C ILE A 427 10.75 -0.52 9.58
N ASP A 428 10.39 -0.51 10.85
CA ASP A 428 9.36 -1.37 11.43
C ASP A 428 8.28 -0.51 12.08
N GLY A 429 7.01 -0.83 11.87
CA GLY A 429 5.95 -0.02 12.42
C GLY A 429 4.56 -0.65 12.37
N ASP A 430 3.63 0.03 13.03
CA ASP A 430 2.21 -0.30 13.09
C ASP A 430 1.41 0.97 12.80
N LEU A 431 0.50 0.93 11.83
CA LEU A 431 -0.32 2.11 11.49
C LEU A 431 -1.24 2.54 12.65
N GLY A 432 -1.62 1.62 13.52
CA GLY A 432 -2.34 1.89 14.77
C GLY A 432 -1.51 2.66 15.79
N SER A 433 -0.18 2.69 15.66
CA SER A 433 0.72 3.33 16.62
C SER A 433 2.00 3.89 15.97
N LEU A 434 1.89 4.47 14.77
CA LEU A 434 3.02 4.82 13.88
C LEU A 434 4.08 5.74 14.50
N ALA A 435 3.73 6.50 15.54
CA ALA A 435 4.68 7.29 16.33
C ALA A 435 5.76 6.43 17.01
N HIS A 436 5.48 5.15 17.29
CA HIS A 436 6.37 4.21 17.98
C HIS A 436 7.18 3.31 17.04
N ARG A 437 7.21 3.63 15.74
CA ARG A 437 8.04 2.91 14.75
C ARG A 437 9.52 2.86 15.15
N GLU A 438 10.19 1.81 14.69
CA GLU A 438 11.63 1.64 14.83
C GLU A 438 12.32 1.86 13.49
N VAL A 439 13.48 2.51 13.55
CA VAL A 439 14.26 2.84 12.35
C VAL A 439 15.73 2.58 12.63
N VAL A 440 16.36 1.80 11.75
CA VAL A 440 17.80 1.56 11.74
C VAL A 440 18.37 2.21 10.48
N ARG A 441 19.11 3.31 10.66
CA ARG A 441 19.88 3.93 9.57
C ARG A 441 21.15 3.12 9.34
N SER A 442 21.57 2.94 8.10
CA SER A 442 22.86 2.29 7.83
C SER A 442 24.00 3.31 7.96
N ASP A 443 25.09 2.88 8.58
CA ASP A 443 26.35 3.62 8.64
C ASP A 443 27.38 3.17 7.59
N GLN A 444 27.07 2.18 6.75
CA GLN A 444 28.04 1.67 5.77
C GLN A 444 27.94 2.38 4.41
N ASP A 445 29.10 2.74 3.86
CA ASP A 445 29.26 3.34 2.54
C ASP A 445 28.95 2.36 1.39
N TRP A 446 28.64 2.94 0.23
CA TRP A 446 28.22 2.19 -0.96
C TRP A 446 29.41 1.81 -1.83
N ALA A 447 29.46 0.56 -2.26
CA ALA A 447 30.10 0.25 -3.53
C ALA A 447 29.27 0.90 -4.64
N PRO A 448 29.82 1.83 -5.44
CA PRO A 448 29.07 2.53 -6.46
C PRO A 448 28.62 1.54 -7.55
N PHE A 449 27.37 1.65 -7.97
CA PHE A 449 26.83 0.94 -9.13
C PHE A 449 25.73 1.78 -9.80
N ASN A 450 25.43 1.47 -11.05
CA ASN A 450 24.35 2.15 -11.76
C ASN A 450 22.99 1.57 -11.35
N VAL A 451 22.19 2.38 -10.64
CA VAL A 451 20.84 2.03 -10.20
C VAL A 451 19.81 2.05 -11.35
N GLY A 452 20.16 2.63 -12.49
CA GLY A 452 19.24 2.98 -13.57
C GLY A 452 18.34 4.14 -13.18
N TYR A 453 18.52 5.29 -13.84
CA TYR A 453 17.68 6.47 -13.62
C TYR A 453 17.20 7.09 -14.94
N THR A 454 16.16 7.91 -14.86
CA THR A 454 15.68 8.81 -15.92
C THR A 454 15.21 10.14 -15.30
N GLN A 455 14.92 11.13 -16.12
CA GLN A 455 14.50 12.45 -15.68
C GLN A 455 13.07 12.46 -15.12
N ALA A 456 12.87 13.18 -14.03
CA ALA A 456 11.55 13.59 -13.58
C ALA A 456 11.02 14.71 -14.50
N ARG A 457 9.71 14.73 -14.75
CA ARG A 457 9.03 15.86 -15.37
C ARG A 457 9.09 17.03 -14.39
N ARG A 458 9.62 18.16 -14.85
CA ARG A 458 9.54 19.43 -14.11
C ARG A 458 8.10 19.93 -14.20
N ASN A 459 7.47 20.16 -13.05
CA ASN A 459 6.16 20.81 -12.94
C ASN A 459 6.27 22.30 -13.23
#